data_AF-A0A7J3WA05-F1
#
_entry.id   AF-A0A7J3WA05-F1
#
_cell.length_a   1.000
_cell.length_b   1.000
_cell.length_c   1.000
_cell.angle_alpha   90.00
_cell.angle_beta   90.00
_cell.angle_gamma   90.00
#
_symmetry.space_group_name_H-M   'P 1'
#
loop_
_entity.id
_entity.type
_entity.pdbx_description
1 polymer ?
#
loop_
_entity_poly.entity_id
_entity_poly.type
_entity_poly.pdbx_seq_one_letter_code
_entity_poly.pdbx_strand_id
1 'polypeptide(L)'
;MEFRELCDGEWKLIKPLLPPRARTGRPRVDDRMVLNGIIYVLLTGCRWMDMPIRYGHYSTAFRRLKRWQREGVWSRILEALASRGYFMGRLSLDRVSVDSTTVEAKKGGSL
;
A
#
# COMPACT_ATOMS: atom_id res chain seq x y z
N MET A 1 -8.89 -13.50 -4.83
CA MET A 1 -7.57 -13.49 -4.17
C MET A 1 -7.80 -13.31 -2.68
N GLU A 2 -7.24 -14.15 -1.81
CA GLU A 2 -7.42 -14.03 -0.37
C GLU A 2 -6.47 -12.95 0.18
N PHE A 3 -6.97 -12.04 1.01
CA PHE A 3 -6.14 -11.03 1.66
C PHE A 3 -5.43 -11.65 2.87
N ARG A 4 -4.12 -11.40 2.98
CA ARG A 4 -3.30 -11.74 4.16
C ARG A 4 -2.56 -10.50 4.63
N GLU A 5 -2.54 -10.29 5.94
CA GLU A 5 -1.74 -9.21 6.55
C GLU A 5 -0.24 -9.44 6.37
N LEU A 6 0.51 -8.35 6.35
CA LEU A 6 1.98 -8.39 6.33
C LEU A 6 2.49 -9.17 7.52
N CYS A 7 3.36 -10.14 7.29
CA CYS A 7 4.08 -10.83 8.35
C CYS A 7 5.22 -9.96 8.90
N ASP A 8 5.81 -10.36 10.02
CA ASP A 8 6.90 -9.60 10.63
C ASP A 8 8.14 -9.50 9.74
N GLY A 9 8.41 -10.53 8.94
CA GLY A 9 9.52 -10.55 7.99
C GLY A 9 9.34 -9.51 6.88
N GLU A 10 8.14 -9.42 6.30
CA GLU A 10 7.78 -8.41 5.29
C GLU A 10 7.80 -7.02 5.89
N TRP A 11 7.22 -6.86 7.09
CA TRP A 11 7.20 -5.59 7.78
C TRP A 11 8.60 -5.06 8.11
N LYS A 12 9.54 -5.92 8.53
CA LYS A 12 10.93 -5.53 8.78
C LYS A 12 11.62 -4.95 7.54
N LEU A 13 11.27 -5.42 6.34
CA LEU A 13 11.79 -4.89 5.08
C LEU A 13 11.15 -3.56 4.71
N ILE A 14 9.84 -3.43 4.92
CA ILE A 14 9.06 -2.26 4.49
C ILE A 14 9.28 -1.07 5.43
N LYS A 15 9.28 -1.30 6.76
CA LYS A 15 9.40 -0.26 7.79
C LYS A 15 10.49 0.79 7.51
N PRO A 16 11.74 0.44 7.15
CA PRO A 16 12.79 1.44 6.89
C PRO A 16 12.57 2.27 5.62
N LEU A 17 11.71 1.82 4.70
CA LEU A 17 11.39 2.53 3.47
C LEU A 17 10.34 3.63 3.68
N LEU A 18 9.67 3.60 4.84
CA LEU A 18 8.62 4.56 5.16
C LEU A 18 9.21 5.91 5.59
N PRO A 19 8.53 7.02 5.28
CA PRO A 19 8.95 8.35 5.70
C PRO A 19 9.02 8.47 7.23
N PRO A 20 10.03 9.15 7.78
CA PRO A 20 10.20 9.26 9.23
C PRO A 20 8.98 9.90 9.87
N ARG A 21 8.68 9.49 11.11
CA ARG A 21 7.62 10.10 11.92
C ARG A 21 7.96 11.57 12.16
N ALA A 22 6.93 12.42 12.17
CA ALA A 22 7.12 13.83 12.50
C ALA A 22 7.60 13.94 13.95
N ARG A 23 8.52 14.86 14.22
CA ARG A 23 9.07 15.09 15.56
C ARG A 23 8.07 15.76 16.50
N THR A 24 7.09 16.48 15.96
CA THR A 24 6.09 17.24 16.71
C THR A 24 4.68 17.04 16.14
N GLY A 25 3.66 17.41 16.92
CA GLY A 25 2.25 17.31 16.56
C GLY A 25 1.61 15.98 16.97
N ARG A 26 0.39 15.72 16.46
CA ARG A 26 -0.38 14.52 16.81
C ARG A 26 0.39 13.26 16.36
N PRO A 27 0.57 12.26 17.25
CA PRO A 27 1.19 11.01 16.90
C PRO A 27 0.53 10.36 15.68
N ARG A 28 1.36 9.87 14.75
CA ARG A 28 0.86 9.15 13.59
C ARG A 28 0.28 7.81 14.03
N VAL A 29 -0.87 7.46 13.44
CA VAL A 29 -1.43 6.10 13.50
C VAL A 29 -0.38 5.09 13.03
N ASP A 30 -0.39 3.89 13.60
CA ASP A 30 0.55 2.82 13.28
C ASP A 30 0.62 2.55 11.77
N ASP A 31 1.84 2.57 11.23
CA ASP A 31 2.04 2.53 9.79
C ASP A 31 1.81 1.13 9.21
N ARG A 32 2.06 0.06 9.97
CA ARG A 32 1.79 -1.33 9.53
C ARG A 32 0.30 -1.56 9.42
N MET A 33 -0.43 -1.14 10.44
CA MET A 33 -1.89 -1.22 10.49
C MET A 33 -2.52 -0.47 9.30
N VAL A 34 -2.07 0.76 9.04
CA VAL A 34 -2.55 1.56 7.91
C VAL A 34 -2.19 0.91 6.57
N LEU A 35 -0.97 0.38 6.44
CA LEU A 35 -0.53 -0.30 5.22
C LEU A 35 -1.35 -1.56 4.94
N ASN A 36 -1.63 -2.38 5.95
CA ASN A 36 -2.53 -3.53 5.82
C ASN A 36 -3.93 -3.10 5.35
N GLY A 37 -4.47 -2.00 5.88
CA GLY A 37 -5.75 -1.44 5.43
C GLY A 37 -5.75 -0.99 3.97
N ILE A 38 -4.67 -0.33 3.53
CA ILE A 38 -4.50 0.05 2.11
C ILE A 38 -4.46 -1.19 1.23
N ILE A 39 -3.62 -2.18 1.57
CA ILE A 39 -3.49 -3.42 0.80
C ILE A 39 -4.82 -4.17 0.75
N TYR A 40 -5.57 -4.21 1.86
CA TYR A 40 -6.90 -4.82 1.90
C TYR A 40 -7.84 -4.20 0.87
N VAL A 41 -7.96 -2.87 0.85
CA VAL A 41 -8.84 -2.17 -0.10
C VAL A 41 -8.39 -2.41 -1.55
N LEU A 42 -7.08 -2.35 -1.81
CA LEU A 42 -6.54 -2.56 -3.16
C LEU A 42 -6.72 -3.99 -3.68
N LEU A 43 -6.57 -5.01 -2.81
CA LEU A 43 -6.73 -6.42 -3.20
C LEU A 43 -8.19 -6.86 -3.31
N THR A 44 -9.06 -6.34 -2.44
CA THR A 44 -10.49 -6.72 -2.43
C THR A 44 -11.33 -5.88 -3.39
N GLY A 45 -10.86 -4.69 -3.76
CA GLY A 45 -11.63 -3.72 -4.54
C GLY A 45 -12.81 -3.12 -3.79
N CYS A 46 -12.92 -3.32 -2.46
CA CYS A 46 -14.03 -2.78 -1.69
C CYS A 46 -14.00 -1.24 -1.66
N ARG A 47 -15.11 -0.61 -1.30
CA ARG A 47 -15.10 0.85 -1.07
C ARG A 47 -14.20 1.14 0.12
N TRP A 48 -13.54 2.30 0.11
CA TRP A 48 -12.72 2.73 1.24
C TRP A 48 -13.49 2.75 2.56
N MET A 49 -14.78 3.13 2.55
CA MET A 49 -15.63 3.14 3.74
C MET A 49 -15.90 1.75 4.32
N ASP A 50 -15.76 0.69 3.50
CA ASP A 50 -15.93 -0.70 3.93
C ASP A 50 -14.61 -1.32 4.44
N MET A 51 -13.52 -0.54 4.48
CA MET A 51 -12.25 -0.99 5.05
C MET A 51 -12.45 -1.38 6.52
N PRO A 52 -11.96 -2.56 6.96
CA PRO A 52 -12.10 -3.00 8.34
C PRO A 52 -11.59 -1.95 9.34
N ILE A 53 -12.41 -1.64 10.35
CA ILE A 53 -12.13 -0.59 11.35
C ILE A 53 -10.84 -0.86 12.12
N ARG A 54 -10.43 -2.12 12.25
CA ARG A 54 -9.16 -2.52 12.86
C ARG A 54 -7.93 -1.90 12.18
N TYR A 55 -8.06 -1.43 10.94
CA TYR A 55 -7.01 -0.72 10.21
C TYR A 55 -7.02 0.81 10.40
N GLY A 56 -7.88 1.29 11.30
CA GLY A 56 -8.11 2.70 11.54
C GLY A 56 -9.06 3.32 10.51
N HIS A 57 -9.15 4.64 10.55
CA HIS A 57 -10.11 5.38 9.72
C HIS A 57 -9.68 5.40 8.24
N TYR A 58 -10.60 5.06 7.33
CA TYR A 58 -10.34 4.95 5.89
C TYR A 58 -9.75 6.23 5.28
N SER A 59 -10.17 7.42 5.73
CA SER A 59 -9.62 8.68 5.22
C SER A 59 -8.14 8.87 5.55
N THR A 60 -7.67 8.30 6.66
CA THR A 60 -6.25 8.28 7.02
C THR A 60 -5.47 7.33 6.12
N ALA A 61 -6.01 6.14 5.85
CA ALA A 61 -5.41 5.21 4.90
C ALA A 61 -5.31 5.80 3.49
N PHE A 62 -6.39 6.39 2.98
CA PHE A 62 -6.40 7.02 1.66
C PHE A 62 -5.43 8.21 1.55
N ARG A 63 -5.38 9.08 2.58
CA ARG A 63 -4.37 10.16 2.63
C ARG A 63 -2.96 9.62 2.62
N ARG A 64 -2.72 8.50 3.33
CA ARG A 64 -1.41 7.87 3.41
C ARG A 64 -1.00 7.25 2.07
N LEU A 65 -1.91 6.56 1.40
CA LEU A 65 -1.73 6.04 0.03
C LEU A 65 -1.24 7.16 -0.90
N LYS A 66 -1.98 8.27 -0.98
CA LYS A 66 -1.64 9.40 -1.86
C LYS A 66 -0.30 10.04 -1.50
N ARG A 67 -0.02 10.23 -0.20
CA ARG A 67 1.23 10.80 0.26
C ARG A 67 2.42 9.92 -0.11
N TRP A 68 2.33 8.63 0.19
CA TRP A 68 3.37 7.65 -0.10
C TRP A 68 3.61 7.46 -1.60
N GLN A 69 2.58 7.64 -2.43
CA GLN A 69 2.73 7.68 -3.88
C GLN A 69 3.55 8.89 -4.34
N ARG A 70 3.25 10.09 -3.84
CA ARG A 70 4.02 11.29 -4.18
C ARG A 70 5.47 11.23 -3.68
N GLU A 71 5.70 10.56 -2.56
CA GLU A 71 7.03 10.39 -1.96
C GLU A 71 7.78 9.14 -2.50
N GLY A 72 7.26 8.47 -3.54
CA GLY A 72 7.90 7.30 -4.17
C GLY A 72 8.09 6.10 -3.23
N VAL A 73 7.32 6.00 -2.15
CA VAL A 73 7.42 4.93 -1.15
C VAL A 73 6.98 3.59 -1.76
N TRP A 74 5.93 3.59 -2.58
CA TRP A 74 5.42 2.37 -3.21
C TRP A 74 6.42 1.74 -4.17
N SER A 75 7.13 2.55 -4.97
CA SER A 75 8.19 2.08 -5.85
C SER A 75 9.30 1.39 -5.05
N ARG A 76 9.77 2.04 -3.97
CA ARG A 76 10.78 1.46 -3.07
C ARG A 76 10.33 0.15 -2.43
N ILE A 77 9.05 0.06 -2.02
CA ILE A 77 8.49 -1.18 -1.46
C ILE A 77 8.48 -2.29 -2.52
N LEU A 78 8.00 -2.01 -3.74
CA LEU A 78 7.94 -2.98 -4.83
C LEU A 78 9.35 -3.46 -5.21
N GLU A 79 10.31 -2.55 -5.33
CA GLU A 79 11.72 -2.87 -5.59
C GLU A 79 12.29 -3.78 -4.50
N ALA A 80 12.12 -3.43 -3.22
CA ALA A 80 12.63 -4.23 -2.11
C ALA A 80 12.03 -5.64 -2.06
N LEU A 81 10.74 -5.77 -2.36
CA LEU A 81 10.06 -7.07 -2.42
C LEU A 81 10.51 -7.88 -3.64
N ALA A 82 10.66 -7.24 -4.81
CA ALA A 82 11.15 -7.88 -6.03
C ALA A 82 12.59 -8.37 -5.85
N SER A 83 13.48 -7.55 -5.29
CA SER A 83 14.87 -7.95 -5.00
C SER A 83 14.94 -9.12 -4.03
N ARG A 84 14.07 -9.16 -3.00
CA ARG A 84 14.01 -10.31 -2.09
C ARG A 84 13.45 -11.56 -2.77
N GLY A 85 12.40 -11.42 -3.58
CA GLY A 85 11.85 -12.51 -4.38
C GLY A 85 12.92 -13.12 -5.30
N TYR A 86 13.69 -12.26 -5.97
CA TYR A 86 14.82 -12.66 -6.82
C TYR A 86 15.90 -13.39 -6.03
N PHE A 87 16.35 -12.82 -4.90
CA PHE A 87 17.35 -13.45 -4.04
C PHE A 87 16.91 -14.82 -3.50
N MET A 88 15.62 -14.99 -3.20
CA MET A 88 15.06 -16.25 -2.73
C MET A 88 14.75 -17.26 -3.85
N GLY A 89 15.06 -16.94 -5.11
CA GLY A 89 14.72 -17.77 -6.28
C GLY A 89 13.21 -17.89 -6.53
N ARG A 90 12.41 -16.98 -5.96
CA ARG A 90 10.93 -16.97 -6.05
C ARG A 90 10.40 -16.01 -7.10
N LEU A 91 11.27 -15.18 -7.69
CA LEU A 91 10.93 -14.25 -8.76
C LEU A 91 12.06 -14.24 -9.79
N SER A 92 11.73 -14.41 -11.06
CA SER A 92 12.67 -14.29 -12.16
C SER A 92 12.46 -12.93 -12.83
N LEU A 93 13.49 -12.06 -12.80
CA LEU A 93 13.38 -10.66 -13.29
C LEU A 93 13.44 -10.54 -14.82
N ASP A 94 13.70 -11.63 -15.53
CA ASP A 94 13.63 -11.76 -16.99
C ASP A 94 12.18 -11.75 -17.53
N ARG A 95 11.17 -11.92 -16.65
CA ARG A 95 9.75 -11.88 -17.02
C ARG A 95 9.09 -10.64 -16.39
N VAL A 96 8.99 -9.57 -17.18
CA VAL A 96 8.22 -8.37 -16.83
C VAL A 96 6.83 -8.47 -17.47
N SER A 97 5.78 -8.51 -16.64
CA SER A 97 4.40 -8.32 -17.09
C SER A 97 3.89 -6.97 -16.59
N VAL A 98 3.51 -6.09 -17.52
CA VAL A 98 2.79 -4.86 -17.22
C VAL A 98 1.31 -5.12 -17.54
N ASP A 99 0.44 -5.03 -16.54
CA ASP A 99 -1.00 -4.95 -16.78
C ASP A 99 -1.47 -3.54 -16.39
N SER A 100 -1.96 -2.79 -17.39
CA SER A 100 -2.50 -1.45 -17.21
C SER A 100 -3.86 -1.38 -17.89
N THR A 101 -4.93 -1.45 -17.09
CA THR A 101 -6.28 -1.07 -17.50
C THR A 101 -6.65 0.25 -16.84
N THR A 102 -6.43 1.35 -17.55
CA THR A 102 -6.92 2.67 -17.14
C THR A 102 -8.37 2.79 -17.59
N VAL A 103 -9.33 2.67 -16.67
CA VAL A 103 -10.74 2.98 -16.95
C VAL A 103 -11.00 4.44 -16.61
N GLU A 104 -11.52 5.19 -17.58
CA GLU A 104 -11.89 6.59 -17.42
C GLU A 104 -13.05 6.71 -16.42
N ALA A 105 -12.90 7.57 -15.41
CA ALA A 105 -13.99 7.83 -14.47
C ALA A 105 -15.09 8.63 -15.17
N LYS A 106 -16.29 8.03 -15.35
CA LYS A 106 -17.45 8.78 -15.83
C LYS A 106 -17.76 9.93 -14.88
N LYS A 107 -17.54 11.15 -15.36
CA LYS A 107 -17.95 12.40 -14.70
C LYS A 107 -19.49 12.37 -14.58
N GLY A 108 -20.00 12.30 -13.35
CA GLY A 108 -21.43 12.42 -13.08
C GLY A 108 -21.93 13.76 -13.63
N GLY A 109 -22.92 13.71 -14.51
CA GLY A 109 -23.58 14.89 -15.05
C GLY A 109 -24.22 15.71 -13.94
N SER A 110 -24.08 17.03 -14.03
CA SER A 110 -24.75 17.99 -13.15
C SER A 110 -26.27 17.84 -13.26
N LEU A 111 -26.95 17.95 -12.11
CA LEU A 111 -28.37 18.31 -12.02
C LEU A 111 -28.58 19.75 -12.49
#